data_AF-A0A223RWL3-F1
#
_entry.id   AF-A0A223RWL3-F1
#
_cell.length_a   1.000
_cell.length_b   1.000
_cell.length_c   1.000
_cell.angle_alpha   90.00
_cell.angle_beta   90.00
_cell.angle_gamma   90.00
#
_symmetry.space_group_name_H-M   'P 1'
#
loop_
_entity.id
_entity.type
_entity.pdbx_description
1 polymer ?
#
loop_
_entity_poly.entity_id
_entity_poly.type
_entity_poly.pdbx_seq_one_letter_code
_entity_poly.pdbx_strand_id
1 'polypeptide(L)'
;MSGFWTHLIVALAAGVLGTLLGLMSRRSPSAPPVDGEPAPPTSTPATAGGTALELVLAEHRDKWLCELNRCEQAVHRAVRAADAVSSLPARQGLRQVVHRMDAELPTVRALVQLARELDNGGAMAAGADSTRSVALERVHGGVTVAVSRFTALGDQLAGVVAELAAGADQQQAQRRVAALRESFPLLPAMSAILAGKAVGDGTSETNDPAALVDVPA
;
A
#
# COMPACT_ATOMS: atom_id res chain seq x y z
N MET A 1 19.47 -42.94 15.02
CA MET A 1 18.18 -42.61 14.35
C MET A 1 17.12 -42.21 15.38
N SER A 2 17.40 -41.25 16.28
CA SER A 2 16.50 -40.87 17.40
C SER A 2 16.06 -39.39 17.40
N GLY A 3 16.72 -38.51 16.64
CA GLY A 3 16.40 -37.08 16.62
C GLY A 3 15.15 -36.70 15.81
N PHE A 4 14.75 -37.52 14.84
CA PHE A 4 13.58 -37.22 13.99
C PHE A 4 12.26 -37.34 14.77
N TRP A 5 12.21 -38.27 15.72
CA TRP A 5 11.00 -38.54 16.51
C TRP A 5 10.70 -37.43 17.52
N THR A 6 11.74 -36.82 18.10
CA THR A 6 11.59 -35.69 19.04
C THR A 6 11.13 -34.41 18.34
N HIS A 7 11.58 -34.14 17.11
CA HIS A 7 11.10 -32.98 16.35
C HIS A 7 9.65 -33.13 15.90
N LEU A 8 9.22 -34.35 15.59
CA LEU A 8 7.82 -34.64 15.24
C LEU A 8 6.89 -34.37 16.42
N ILE A 9 7.26 -34.77 17.65
CA ILE A 9 6.45 -34.56 18.85
C ILE A 9 6.36 -33.07 19.21
N VAL A 10 7.45 -32.31 19.08
CA VAL A 10 7.45 -30.87 19.37
C VAL A 10 6.60 -30.08 18.35
N ALA A 11 6.67 -30.45 17.07
CA ALA A 11 5.85 -29.83 16.02
C ALA A 11 4.35 -30.11 16.22
N LEU A 12 4.00 -31.32 16.66
CA LEU A 12 2.62 -31.73 16.91
C LEU A 12 2.04 -31.03 18.15
N ALA A 13 2.84 -30.84 19.21
CA ALA A 13 2.42 -30.11 20.41
C ALA A 13 2.17 -28.61 20.14
N ALA A 14 3.00 -27.98 19.29
CA ALA A 14 2.81 -26.56 18.92
C ALA A 14 1.57 -26.35 18.02
N GLY A 15 1.23 -27.31 17.17
CA GLY A 15 0.06 -27.25 16.28
C GLY A 15 -1.28 -27.37 17.01
N VAL A 16 -1.36 -28.19 18.06
CA VAL A 16 -2.61 -28.41 18.81
C VAL A 16 -2.90 -27.26 19.79
N LEU A 17 -1.86 -26.57 20.29
CA LEU A 17 -2.05 -25.44 21.19
C LEU A 17 -2.56 -24.18 20.46
N GLY A 18 -2.17 -23.98 19.21
CA GLY A 18 -2.60 -22.84 18.39
C GLY A 18 -4.08 -22.89 17.98
N THR A 19 -4.62 -24.10 17.73
CA THR A 19 -6.03 -24.26 17.32
C THR A 19 -7.01 -24.11 18.50
N LEU A 20 -6.59 -24.48 19.71
CA LEU A 20 -7.36 -24.30 20.95
C LEU A 20 -7.49 -22.81 21.34
N LEU A 21 -6.45 -21.99 21.13
CA LEU A 21 -6.52 -20.54 21.39
C LEU A 21 -7.39 -19.78 20.36
N GLY A 22 -7.37 -20.22 19.10
CA GLY A 22 -8.16 -19.61 18.03
C GLY A 22 -9.67 -19.83 18.16
N LEU A 23 -10.10 -20.96 18.73
CA LEU A 23 -11.51 -21.28 18.96
C LEU A 23 -12.10 -20.60 20.20
N MET A 24 -11.27 -20.24 21.19
CA MET A 24 -11.71 -19.49 22.38
C MET A 24 -11.92 -18.00 22.10
N SER A 25 -11.26 -17.43 21.10
CA SER A 25 -11.42 -16.00 20.75
C SER A 25 -12.66 -15.68 19.90
N ARG A 26 -13.41 -16.70 19.45
CA ARG A 26 -14.63 -16.53 18.63
C ARG A 26 -15.94 -16.79 19.38
N ARG A 27 -15.92 -16.90 20.71
CA ARG A 27 -17.15 -17.05 21.52
C ARG A 27 -17.56 -15.71 22.17
N SER A 28 -18.41 -14.99 21.43
CA SER A 28 -19.53 -14.09 21.81
C SER A 28 -20.01 -14.14 23.28
N PRO A 29 -20.74 -13.12 23.84
CA PRO A 29 -21.96 -12.59 23.19
C PRO A 29 -22.51 -11.17 23.55
N SER A 30 -23.42 -10.75 22.65
CA SER A 30 -24.74 -10.14 22.85
C SER A 30 -24.96 -8.89 23.69
N ALA A 31 -25.53 -7.91 22.99
CA ALA A 31 -26.45 -6.90 23.48
C ALA A 31 -27.70 -7.51 24.17
N PRO A 32 -28.27 -6.84 25.17
CA PRO A 32 -29.60 -7.14 25.71
C PRO A 32 -30.71 -6.27 25.08
N PRO A 33 -31.99 -6.69 25.21
CA PRO A 33 -33.13 -6.17 24.47
C PRO A 33 -33.74 -4.89 25.08
N VAL A 34 -34.49 -4.20 24.22
CA VAL A 34 -35.37 -3.07 24.47
C VAL A 34 -36.60 -3.51 25.28
N ASP A 35 -36.94 -2.74 26.31
CA ASP A 35 -38.33 -2.43 26.72
C ASP A 35 -38.35 -1.25 27.71
N GLY A 36 -39.11 -0.18 27.37
CA GLY A 36 -39.41 0.93 28.28
C GLY A 36 -39.57 2.31 27.61
N GLU A 37 -40.75 2.62 27.09
CA GLU A 37 -41.23 3.95 26.64
C GLU A 37 -42.28 4.50 27.67
N PRO A 38 -42.71 5.79 27.75
CA PRO A 38 -42.15 7.12 27.42
C PRO A 38 -42.24 8.14 28.60
N ALA A 39 -41.47 9.26 28.54
CA ALA A 39 -41.97 10.62 28.84
C ALA A 39 -40.96 11.72 28.42
N PRO A 40 -41.39 12.79 27.72
CA PRO A 40 -40.54 13.90 27.30
C PRO A 40 -40.48 15.02 28.36
N PRO A 41 -39.41 15.83 28.36
CA PRO A 41 -39.63 17.23 28.00
C PRO A 41 -38.55 17.83 27.09
N THR A 42 -39.04 18.39 25.98
CA THR A 42 -38.82 19.75 25.46
C THR A 42 -37.43 20.40 25.56
N SER A 43 -36.93 20.75 24.36
CA SER A 43 -36.09 21.91 24.01
C SER A 43 -34.58 21.86 24.24
N THR A 44 -33.83 21.63 23.17
CA THR A 44 -33.06 22.69 22.45
C THR A 44 -32.36 22.08 21.23
N PRO A 45 -32.53 22.61 20.00
CA PRO A 45 -31.63 22.30 18.90
C PRO A 45 -30.50 23.35 18.92
N ALA A 46 -29.41 23.05 19.61
CA ALA A 46 -28.20 23.86 19.55
C ALA A 46 -27.02 22.99 19.12
N THR A 47 -26.55 23.26 17.89
CA THR A 47 -25.18 22.98 17.45
C THR A 47 -24.86 21.53 17.07
N ALA A 48 -25.59 20.99 16.08
CA ALA A 48 -25.16 19.81 15.29
C ALA A 48 -24.40 20.22 14.01
N GLY A 49 -23.76 21.39 14.00
CA GLY A 49 -22.98 21.90 12.86
C GLY A 49 -21.48 21.59 12.93
N GLY A 50 -20.96 21.27 14.13
CA GLY A 50 -19.53 20.96 14.33
C GLY A 50 -19.18 19.50 14.05
N THR A 51 -20.11 18.57 14.25
CA THR A 51 -19.84 17.13 14.19
C THR A 51 -19.73 16.60 12.77
N ALA A 52 -20.56 17.08 11.82
CA ALA A 52 -20.50 16.62 10.44
C ALA A 52 -19.21 17.09 9.73
N LEU A 53 -18.78 18.33 9.96
CA LEU A 53 -17.53 18.86 9.41
C LEU A 53 -16.31 18.19 10.07
N GLU A 54 -16.30 18.01 11.40
CA GLU A 54 -15.24 17.27 12.08
C GLU A 54 -15.16 15.81 11.62
N LEU A 55 -16.29 15.15 11.38
CA LEU A 55 -16.33 13.76 10.95
C LEU A 55 -15.84 13.60 9.51
N VAL A 56 -16.19 14.53 8.60
CA VAL A 56 -15.65 14.55 7.22
C VAL A 56 -14.16 14.86 7.19
N LEU A 57 -13.67 15.78 8.03
CA LEU A 57 -12.24 16.09 8.17
C LEU A 57 -11.47 14.93 8.80
N ALA A 58 -12.06 14.23 9.78
CA ALA A 58 -11.48 13.03 10.37
C ALA A 58 -11.42 11.87 9.37
N GLU A 59 -12.49 11.66 8.59
CA GLU A 59 -12.55 10.64 7.55
C GLU A 59 -11.49 10.86 6.45
N HIS A 60 -11.27 12.11 6.03
CA HIS A 60 -10.21 12.46 5.07
C HIS A 60 -8.81 12.28 5.66
N ARG A 61 -8.61 12.61 6.94
CA ARG A 61 -7.34 12.40 7.65
C ARG A 61 -6.96 10.91 7.72
N ASP A 62 -7.95 10.04 7.87
CA ASP A 62 -7.75 8.59 7.95
C ASP A 62 -7.44 7.97 6.58
N LYS A 63 -7.96 8.54 5.49
CA LYS A 63 -7.69 8.07 4.12
C LYS A 63 -6.19 8.06 3.80
N TRP A 64 -5.49 9.15 4.08
CA TRP A 64 -4.06 9.27 3.76
C TRP A 64 -3.19 8.29 4.55
N LEU A 65 -3.55 8.05 5.81
CA LEU A 65 -2.91 7.04 6.66
C LEU A 65 -3.20 5.63 6.18
N CYS A 66 -4.43 5.36 5.71
CA CYS A 66 -4.80 4.08 5.10
C CYS A 66 -3.93 3.77 3.89
N GLU A 67 -3.70 4.73 2.98
CA GLU A 67 -2.84 4.53 1.82
C GLU A 67 -1.37 4.31 2.20
N LEU A 68 -0.83 5.08 3.16
CA LEU A 68 0.52 4.82 3.70
C LEU A 68 0.63 3.40 4.29
N ASN A 69 -0.34 3.03 5.12
CA ASN A 69 -0.38 1.71 5.76
C ASN A 69 -0.43 0.58 4.73
N ARG A 70 -1.07 0.77 3.56
CA ARG A 70 -1.03 -0.23 2.48
C ARG A 70 0.38 -0.42 1.94
N CYS A 71 1.12 0.66 1.68
CA CYS A 71 2.51 0.58 1.24
C CYS A 71 3.40 -0.12 2.29
N GLU A 72 3.27 0.26 3.57
CA GLU A 72 4.04 -0.36 4.66
C GLU A 72 3.67 -1.84 4.85
N GLN A 73 2.38 -2.17 4.74
CA GLN A 73 1.90 -3.55 4.80
C GLN A 73 2.43 -4.40 3.65
N ALA A 74 2.57 -3.83 2.44
CA ALA A 74 3.20 -4.50 1.30
C ALA A 74 4.67 -4.82 1.60
N VAL A 75 5.42 -3.89 2.19
CA VAL A 75 6.81 -4.11 2.64
C VAL A 75 6.88 -5.20 3.69
N HIS A 76 6.04 -5.15 4.72
CA HIS A 76 6.02 -6.18 5.75
C HIS A 76 5.70 -7.58 5.20
N ARG A 77 4.74 -7.69 4.27
CA ARG A 77 4.44 -8.96 3.60
C ARG A 77 5.64 -9.46 2.80
N ALA A 78 6.30 -8.56 2.06
CA ALA A 78 7.46 -8.90 1.26
C ALA A 78 8.66 -9.37 2.12
N VAL A 79 8.92 -8.73 3.28
CA VAL A 79 9.92 -9.19 4.27
C VAL A 79 9.62 -10.62 4.69
N ARG A 80 8.38 -10.89 5.13
CA ARG A 80 7.97 -12.22 5.60
C ARG A 80 8.10 -13.28 4.50
N ALA A 81 7.71 -12.94 3.27
CA ALA A 81 7.83 -13.84 2.12
C ALA A 81 9.30 -14.15 1.81
N ALA A 82 10.18 -13.15 1.78
CA ALA A 82 11.60 -13.34 1.55
C ALA A 82 12.26 -14.21 2.64
N ASP A 83 11.87 -14.03 3.90
CA ASP A 83 12.40 -14.80 5.03
C ASP A 83 11.97 -16.28 5.02
N ALA A 84 10.81 -16.58 4.43
CA ALA A 84 10.30 -17.94 4.29
C ALA A 84 11.11 -18.79 3.27
N VAL A 85 11.92 -18.17 2.42
CA VAL A 85 12.72 -18.88 1.41
C VAL A 85 13.88 -19.63 2.05
N SER A 86 13.95 -20.95 1.86
CA SER A 86 14.99 -21.80 2.42
C SER A 86 16.37 -21.58 1.78
N SER A 87 16.41 -21.35 0.46
CA SER A 87 17.64 -21.10 -0.30
C SER A 87 18.28 -19.77 0.10
N LEU A 88 19.50 -19.82 0.66
CA LEU A 88 20.27 -18.64 1.06
C LEU A 88 20.49 -17.61 -0.07
N PRO A 89 20.98 -17.98 -1.26
CA PRO A 89 21.21 -17.00 -2.32
C PRO A 89 19.92 -16.36 -2.83
N ALA A 90 18.84 -17.13 -2.98
CA ALA A 90 17.55 -16.59 -3.39
C ALA A 90 16.98 -15.63 -2.34
N ARG A 91 17.01 -16.02 -1.07
CA ARG A 91 16.60 -15.17 0.06
C ARG A 91 17.41 -13.88 0.13
N GLN A 92 18.73 -13.93 -0.08
CA GLN A 92 19.58 -12.72 -0.09
C GLN A 92 19.18 -11.79 -1.24
N GLY A 93 18.96 -12.31 -2.45
CA GLY A 93 18.49 -11.51 -3.58
C GLY A 93 17.14 -10.84 -3.32
N LEU A 94 16.18 -11.59 -2.77
CA LEU A 94 14.86 -11.06 -2.39
C LEU A 94 14.96 -10.02 -1.27
N ARG A 95 15.78 -10.25 -0.25
CA ARG A 95 16.02 -9.26 0.83
C ARG A 95 16.60 -7.96 0.30
N GLN A 96 17.43 -7.99 -0.74
CA GLN A 96 17.92 -6.76 -1.39
C GLN A 96 16.80 -5.98 -2.09
N VAL A 97 15.87 -6.68 -2.75
CA VAL A 97 14.65 -6.06 -3.33
C VAL A 97 13.80 -5.43 -2.23
N VAL A 98 13.53 -6.17 -1.16
CA VAL A 98 12.74 -5.68 -0.01
C VAL A 98 13.40 -4.47 0.65
N HIS A 99 14.72 -4.50 0.82
CA HIS A 99 15.46 -3.38 1.39
C HIS A 99 15.34 -2.12 0.53
N ARG A 100 15.37 -2.26 -0.80
CA ARG A 100 15.09 -1.14 -1.72
C ARG A 100 13.65 -0.66 -1.61
N MET A 101 12.68 -1.57 -1.48
CA MET A 101 11.27 -1.21 -1.28
C MET A 101 11.06 -0.40 0.01
N ASP A 102 11.70 -0.82 1.10
CA ASP A 102 11.68 -0.11 2.39
C ASP A 102 12.34 1.28 2.28
N ALA A 103 13.43 1.40 1.53
CA ALA A 103 14.12 2.67 1.30
C ALA A 103 13.29 3.71 0.52
N GLU A 104 12.23 3.29 -0.18
CA GLU A 104 11.29 4.18 -0.88
C GLU A 104 10.15 4.68 0.02
N LEU A 105 9.89 4.04 1.17
CA LEU A 105 8.82 4.44 2.10
C LEU A 105 8.96 5.88 2.64
N PRO A 106 10.15 6.41 2.97
CA PRO A 106 10.30 7.80 3.38
C PRO A 106 9.70 8.80 2.37
N THR A 107 9.83 8.52 1.07
CA THR A 107 9.24 9.35 0.00
C THR A 107 7.71 9.31 0.07
N VAL A 108 7.12 8.14 0.29
CA VAL A 108 5.66 7.98 0.46
C VAL A 108 5.17 8.73 1.70
N ARG A 109 5.89 8.61 2.83
CA ARG A 109 5.57 9.32 4.07
C ARG A 109 5.59 10.83 3.87
N ALA A 110 6.58 11.35 3.14
CA ALA A 110 6.68 12.77 2.80
C ALA A 110 5.51 13.23 1.92
N LEU A 111 5.12 12.45 0.90
CA LEU A 111 3.94 12.74 0.07
C LEU A 111 2.65 12.78 0.90
N VAL A 112 2.44 11.80 1.76
CA VAL A 112 1.26 11.70 2.63
C VAL A 112 1.23 12.84 3.64
N GLN A 113 2.37 13.22 4.22
CA GLN A 113 2.45 14.38 5.09
C GLN A 113 2.08 15.67 4.35
N LEU A 114 2.65 15.88 3.16
CA LEU A 114 2.34 17.04 2.32
C LEU A 114 0.85 17.08 1.94
N ALA A 115 0.27 15.93 1.57
CA ALA A 115 -1.15 15.81 1.29
C ALA A 115 -2.00 16.28 2.47
N ARG A 116 -1.67 15.82 3.69
CA ARG A 116 -2.36 16.20 4.92
C ARG A 116 -2.24 17.70 5.21
N GLU A 117 -1.06 18.28 5.00
CA GLU A 117 -0.85 19.73 5.20
C GLU A 117 -1.67 20.56 4.19
N LEU A 118 -1.70 20.11 2.93
CA LEU A 118 -2.53 20.72 1.88
C LEU A 118 -4.02 20.59 2.17
N ASP A 119 -4.48 19.45 2.67
CA ASP A 119 -5.89 19.22 3.02
C ASP A 119 -6.33 20.09 4.22
N ASN A 120 -5.53 20.09 5.30
CA ASN A 120 -5.86 20.80 6.55
C ASN A 120 -5.92 22.32 6.41
N GLY A 121 -5.02 22.92 5.62
CA GLY A 121 -5.02 24.38 5.46
C GLY A 121 -6.12 24.92 4.52
N GLY A 122 -6.93 24.04 3.90
CA GLY A 122 -8.14 24.44 3.16
C GLY A 122 -9.30 24.85 4.07
N ALA A 123 -9.39 24.28 5.28
CA ALA A 123 -10.44 24.58 6.24
C ALA A 123 -10.31 26.00 6.87
N MET A 124 -9.12 26.60 6.83
CA MET A 124 -8.83 27.90 7.46
C MET A 124 -8.79 29.06 6.45
N ALA A 125 -8.75 28.78 5.15
CA ALA A 125 -8.68 29.78 4.09
C ALA A 125 -10.00 29.77 3.30
N ALA A 126 -10.97 30.57 3.76
CA ALA A 126 -12.20 30.84 3.02
C ALA A 126 -11.85 31.61 1.73
N GLY A 127 -11.56 30.87 0.66
CA GLY A 127 -11.23 31.37 -0.66
C GLY A 127 -10.57 30.26 -1.46
N ALA A 128 -11.23 29.81 -2.53
CA ALA A 128 -10.80 28.69 -3.35
C ALA A 128 -9.44 28.97 -4.02
N ASP A 129 -8.35 28.58 -3.36
CA ASP A 129 -7.01 28.61 -3.93
C ASP A 129 -6.86 27.46 -4.93
N SER A 130 -7.05 27.77 -6.22
CA SER A 130 -6.96 26.81 -7.32
C SER A 130 -5.59 26.16 -7.40
N THR A 131 -4.52 26.86 -7.01
CA THR A 131 -3.15 26.33 -7.00
C THR A 131 -3.00 25.20 -5.99
N ARG A 132 -3.59 25.39 -4.80
CA ARG A 132 -3.59 24.39 -3.73
C ARG A 132 -4.35 23.13 -4.14
N SER A 133 -5.52 23.30 -4.76
CA SER A 133 -6.33 22.18 -5.27
C SER A 133 -5.54 21.36 -6.30
N VAL A 134 -4.91 22.02 -7.27
CA VAL A 134 -4.05 21.35 -8.27
C VAL A 134 -2.86 20.63 -7.62
N ALA A 135 -2.23 21.24 -6.61
CA ALA A 135 -1.15 20.59 -5.88
C ALA A 135 -1.63 19.34 -5.12
N LEU A 136 -2.79 19.41 -4.46
CA LEU A 136 -3.39 18.29 -3.74
C LEU A 136 -3.72 17.13 -4.69
N GLU A 137 -4.29 17.41 -5.86
CA GLU A 137 -4.57 16.41 -6.89
C GLU A 137 -3.29 15.71 -7.38
N ARG A 138 -2.21 16.47 -7.61
CA ARG A 138 -0.92 15.88 -8.03
C ARG A 138 -0.32 14.99 -6.96
N VAL A 139 -0.37 15.43 -5.70
CA VAL A 139 0.09 14.62 -4.56
C VAL A 139 -0.78 13.37 -4.40
N HIS A 140 -2.10 13.50 -4.56
CA HIS A 140 -3.03 12.37 -4.54
C HIS A 140 -2.70 11.34 -5.62
N GLY A 141 -2.45 11.79 -6.85
CA GLY A 141 -2.00 10.95 -7.95
C GLY A 141 -0.66 10.26 -7.62
N GLY A 142 0.29 10.98 -7.05
CA GLY A 142 1.57 10.43 -6.60
C GLY A 142 1.43 9.33 -5.55
N VAL A 143 0.60 9.54 -4.52
CA VAL A 143 0.31 8.54 -3.47
C VAL A 143 -0.40 7.31 -4.07
N THR A 144 -1.35 7.52 -4.97
CA THR A 144 -2.08 6.41 -5.63
C THR A 144 -1.14 5.55 -6.47
N VAL A 145 -0.23 6.19 -7.22
CA VAL A 145 0.84 5.49 -7.96
C VAL A 145 1.74 4.72 -6.99
N ALA A 146 2.12 5.31 -5.86
CA ALA A 146 2.90 4.62 -4.83
C ALA A 146 2.24 3.33 -4.39
N VAL A 147 0.98 3.39 -3.96
CA VAL A 147 0.23 2.24 -3.46
C VAL A 147 0.15 1.13 -4.51
N SER A 148 -0.15 1.50 -5.75
CA SER A 148 -0.19 0.55 -6.87
C SER A 148 1.16 -0.14 -7.09
N ARG A 149 2.26 0.62 -7.15
CA ARG A 149 3.61 0.10 -7.41
C ARG A 149 4.14 -0.77 -6.26
N PHE A 150 3.94 -0.34 -5.00
CA PHE A 150 4.33 -1.12 -3.83
C PHE A 150 3.55 -2.43 -3.73
N THR A 151 2.23 -2.40 -3.96
CA THR A 151 1.40 -3.61 -3.93
C THR A 151 1.79 -4.56 -5.05
N ALA A 152 1.93 -4.05 -6.29
CA ALA A 152 2.32 -4.86 -7.44
C ALA A 152 3.71 -5.50 -7.24
N LEU A 153 4.70 -4.76 -6.75
CA LEU A 153 6.02 -5.33 -6.47
C LEU A 153 5.97 -6.38 -5.35
N GLY A 154 5.18 -6.12 -4.30
CA GLY A 154 4.94 -7.07 -3.21
C GLY A 154 4.32 -8.39 -3.72
N ASP A 155 3.33 -8.31 -4.61
CA ASP A 155 2.67 -9.47 -5.20
C ASP A 155 3.61 -10.24 -6.14
N GLN A 156 4.38 -9.54 -6.98
CA GLN A 156 5.37 -10.18 -7.84
C GLN A 156 6.44 -10.90 -7.02
N LEU A 157 6.92 -10.29 -5.93
CA LEU A 157 7.87 -10.90 -5.02
C LEU A 157 7.28 -12.16 -4.36
N ALA A 158 6.03 -12.10 -3.89
CA ALA A 158 5.35 -13.26 -3.34
C ALA A 158 5.19 -14.38 -4.38
N GLY A 159 4.94 -14.04 -5.65
CA GLY A 159 4.93 -14.98 -6.77
C GLY A 159 6.26 -15.70 -6.94
N VAL A 160 7.39 -14.98 -6.92
CA VAL A 160 8.73 -15.58 -7.00
C VAL A 160 9.00 -16.53 -5.82
N VAL A 161 8.57 -16.15 -4.60
CA VAL A 161 8.68 -17.00 -3.41
C VAL A 161 7.85 -18.29 -3.56
N ALA A 162 6.64 -18.19 -4.10
CA ALA A 162 5.78 -19.34 -4.35
C ALA A 162 6.40 -20.29 -5.40
N GLU A 163 6.96 -19.76 -6.49
CA GLU A 163 7.69 -20.55 -7.49
C GLU A 163 8.88 -21.30 -6.86
N LEU A 164 9.67 -20.62 -6.03
CA LEU A 164 10.80 -21.23 -5.31
C LEU A 164 10.34 -22.33 -4.35
N ALA A 165 9.22 -22.12 -3.63
CA ALA A 165 8.66 -23.11 -2.72
C ALA A 165 8.15 -24.36 -3.46
N ALA A 166 7.69 -24.21 -4.70
CA ALA A 166 7.28 -25.31 -5.57
C ALA A 166 8.47 -26.07 -6.21
N GLY A 167 9.72 -25.70 -5.89
CA GLY A 167 10.91 -26.34 -6.43
C GLY A 167 11.30 -25.87 -7.84
N ALA A 168 10.89 -24.67 -8.24
CA ALA A 168 11.27 -24.08 -9.52
C ALA A 168 12.80 -23.91 -9.65
N ASP A 169 13.27 -23.82 -10.90
CA ASP A 169 14.68 -23.63 -11.24
C ASP A 169 15.26 -22.35 -10.61
N GLN A 170 16.40 -22.52 -9.94
CA GLN A 170 17.11 -21.44 -9.26
C GLN A 170 17.63 -20.37 -10.24
N GLN A 171 17.97 -20.73 -11.49
CA GLN A 171 18.39 -19.73 -12.48
C GLN A 171 17.20 -18.88 -12.95
N GLN A 172 16.03 -19.48 -13.14
CA GLN A 172 14.79 -18.73 -13.40
C GLN A 172 14.46 -17.78 -12.25
N ALA A 173 14.53 -18.25 -11.00
CA ALA A 173 14.28 -17.40 -9.85
C ALA A 173 15.26 -16.22 -9.75
N GLN A 174 16.55 -16.44 -10.04
CA GLN A 174 17.53 -15.36 -10.10
C GLN A 174 17.22 -14.32 -11.18
N ARG A 175 16.79 -14.76 -12.37
CA ARG A 175 16.35 -13.84 -13.45
C ARG A 175 15.13 -13.02 -13.03
N ARG A 176 14.16 -13.65 -12.37
CA ARG A 176 12.98 -12.93 -11.84
C ARG A 176 13.36 -11.93 -10.76
N VAL A 177 14.26 -12.30 -9.84
CA VAL A 177 14.79 -11.37 -8.84
C VAL A 177 15.52 -10.19 -9.49
N ALA A 178 16.28 -10.43 -10.56
CA ALA A 178 16.91 -9.35 -11.32
C ALA A 178 15.87 -8.39 -11.92
N ALA A 179 14.81 -8.91 -12.55
CA ALA A 179 13.71 -8.09 -13.07
C ALA A 179 12.99 -7.28 -11.98
N LEU A 180 12.80 -7.84 -10.78
CA LEU A 180 12.26 -7.08 -9.64
C LEU A 180 13.16 -5.90 -9.24
N ARG A 181 14.49 -6.06 -9.36
CA ARG A 181 15.45 -4.98 -9.04
C ARG A 181 15.44 -3.86 -10.07
N GLU A 182 15.11 -4.17 -11.32
CA GLU A 182 14.98 -3.21 -12.41
C GLU A 182 13.70 -2.36 -12.30
N SER A 183 12.74 -2.79 -11.46
CA SER A 183 11.51 -2.02 -11.19
C SER A 183 11.76 -0.76 -10.34
N PHE A 184 12.99 -0.53 -9.87
CA PHE A 184 13.34 0.63 -9.06
C PHE A 184 13.93 1.76 -9.91
N PRO A 185 13.65 3.04 -9.57
CA PRO A 185 12.85 3.50 -8.42
C PRO A 185 11.35 3.27 -8.62
N LEU A 186 10.63 2.95 -7.54
CA LEU A 186 9.17 2.70 -7.60
C LEU A 186 8.37 3.98 -7.83
N LEU A 187 8.94 5.10 -7.40
CA LEU A 187 8.33 6.41 -7.51
C LEU A 187 9.22 7.33 -8.34
N PRO A 188 8.63 8.16 -9.21
CA PRO A 188 9.36 9.26 -9.79
C PRO A 188 9.79 10.24 -8.69
N ALA A 189 10.80 11.06 -8.98
CA ALA A 189 11.28 12.06 -8.05
C ALA A 189 10.13 12.97 -7.58
N MET A 190 10.18 13.40 -6.32
CA MET A 190 9.17 14.27 -5.70
C MET A 190 8.87 15.51 -6.57
N SER A 191 9.91 16.13 -7.13
CA SER A 191 9.77 17.28 -8.04
C SER A 191 8.94 16.96 -9.28
N ALA A 192 9.07 15.76 -9.85
CA ALA A 192 8.29 15.33 -11.00
C ALA A 192 6.83 15.05 -10.65
N ILE A 193 6.57 14.52 -9.45
CA ILE A 193 5.22 14.33 -8.90
C ILE A 193 4.54 15.70 -8.73
N LEU A 194 5.21 16.64 -8.07
CA LEU A 194 4.68 17.99 -7.81
C LEU A 194 4.52 18.81 -9.09
N ALA A 195 5.33 18.55 -10.13
CA ALA A 195 5.17 19.13 -11.45
C ALA A 195 4.00 18.52 -12.25
N GLY A 196 3.39 17.42 -11.78
CA GLY A 196 2.35 16.69 -12.50
C GLY A 196 2.88 15.84 -13.66
N LYS A 197 4.19 15.62 -13.74
CA LYS A 197 4.85 14.84 -14.80
C LYS A 197 4.92 13.33 -14.48
N ALA A 198 4.51 12.93 -13.28
CA ALA A 198 4.60 11.55 -12.81
C ALA A 198 3.71 10.54 -13.58
N VAL A 199 2.80 11.02 -14.42
CA VAL A 199 1.92 10.19 -15.26
C VAL A 199 2.15 10.55 -16.72
N GLY A 200 3.15 9.92 -17.32
CA GLY A 200 3.51 10.11 -18.72
C GLY A 200 4.41 8.98 -19.18
N ASP A 201 3.96 7.74 -19.01
CA ASP A 201 4.60 6.61 -19.67
C ASP A 201 4.03 6.53 -21.10
N GLY A 202 4.82 7.06 -22.04
CA GLY A 202 4.80 6.84 -23.49
C GLY A 202 3.46 6.58 -24.20
N THR A 203 2.78 7.62 -24.66
CA THR A 203 1.91 7.55 -25.86
C THR A 203 1.53 8.96 -26.31
N SER A 204 2.39 9.58 -27.14
CA SER A 204 2.04 10.61 -28.14
C SER A 204 3.32 10.99 -28.88
N GLU A 205 3.88 10.03 -29.62
CA GLU A 205 4.50 10.38 -30.90
C GLU A 205 3.51 9.91 -31.95
N THR A 206 2.53 10.79 -32.19
CA THR A 206 1.64 10.72 -33.34
C THR A 206 2.53 10.70 -34.56
N ASN A 207 2.58 9.52 -35.18
CA ASN A 207 3.02 9.27 -36.53
C ASN A 207 2.55 10.44 -37.42
N ASP A 208 3.49 11.21 -37.94
CA ASP A 208 3.24 12.31 -38.86
C ASP A 208 3.62 11.85 -40.29
N PRO A 209 2.76 11.11 -41.01
CA PRO A 209 3.02 10.72 -42.39
C PRO A 209 2.64 11.88 -43.33
N ALA A 210 3.35 13.01 -43.23
CA ALA A 210 3.12 14.18 -44.08
C ALA A 210 4.40 14.77 -44.69
N ALA A 211 5.45 13.96 -44.86
CA ALA A 211 6.66 14.35 -45.58
C ALA A 211 6.99 13.34 -46.68
N LEU A 212 6.09 13.17 -47.65
CA LEU A 212 6.43 12.60 -48.95
C LEU A 212 5.56 13.25 -50.04
N VAL A 213 5.90 14.49 -50.40
CA VAL A 213 5.55 15.05 -51.70
C VAL A 213 6.86 15.23 -52.44
N ASP A 214 7.24 14.19 -53.17
CA ASP A 214 8.23 14.26 -54.23
C ASP A 214 7.44 14.21 -55.54
N VAL A 215 7.39 15.33 -56.26
CA VAL A 215 6.85 15.42 -57.62
C VAL A 215 8.02 15.86 -58.50
N PRO A 216 8.58 14.97 -59.32
CA PRO A 216 9.47 15.39 -60.40
C PRO A 216 8.65 15.91 -61.58
N ALA A 217 9.30 16.84 -62.30
CA ALA A 217 8.82 17.60 -63.46
C ALA A 217 8.40 16.76 -64.67
#